data_AF-A0A1V8Q4R6-F1
#
_entry.id   AF-A0A1V8Q4R6-F1
#
_cell.length_a   1.000
_cell.length_b   1.000
_cell.length_c   1.000
_cell.angle_alpha   90.00
_cell.angle_beta   90.00
_cell.angle_gamma   90.00
#
_symmetry.space_group_name_H-M   'P 1'
#
loop_
_entity.id
_entity.type
_entity.pdbx_description
1 polymer ?
#
loop_
_entity_poly.entity_id
_entity_poly.type
_entity_poly.pdbx_seq_one_letter_code
_entity_poly.pdbx_strand_id
1 'polypeptide(L)'
;MVSSFSVRPEQVDVLSADIANDAKGIAQELDNLDTQVKSLIEQWDGAAREAYHQAQRDWNGKLQEMNQILGQISQATSQIAQQYVESDARSAGRF
;
A
#
# COMPACT_ATOMS: atom_id res chain seq x y z
N MET A 1 7.26 -2.52 -33.71
CA MET A 1 6.04 -2.08 -32.98
C MET A 1 6.27 -2.41 -31.53
N VAL A 2 6.71 -1.43 -30.73
CA VAL A 2 6.78 -1.63 -29.28
C VAL A 2 5.34 -1.66 -28.82
N SER A 3 4.85 -2.85 -28.49
CA SER A 3 3.55 -3.03 -27.88
C SER A 3 3.58 -2.23 -26.58
N SER A 4 2.99 -1.03 -26.60
CA SER A 4 2.69 -0.32 -25.39
C SER A 4 1.69 -1.19 -24.64
N PHE A 5 2.19 -1.99 -23.72
CA PHE A 5 1.45 -2.21 -22.48
C PHE A 5 1.36 -0.83 -21.84
N SER A 6 0.45 -0.01 -22.36
CA SER A 6 0.10 1.28 -21.81
C SER A 6 -0.63 0.93 -20.54
N VAL A 7 0.13 0.73 -19.47
CA VAL A 7 -0.39 0.70 -18.12
C VAL A 7 -1.14 2.01 -17.99
N ARG A 8 -2.47 1.92 -18.00
CA ARG A 8 -3.35 3.08 -17.98
C ARG A 8 -3.21 3.68 -16.58
N PRO A 9 -2.85 4.96 -16.43
CA PRO A 9 -2.72 5.59 -15.11
C PRO A 9 -3.94 5.34 -14.23
N GLU A 10 -5.14 5.35 -14.84
CA GLU A 10 -6.40 5.12 -14.15
C GLU A 10 -6.51 3.70 -13.57
N GLN A 11 -5.96 2.68 -14.24
CA GLN A 11 -5.97 1.31 -13.73
C GLN A 11 -5.02 1.14 -12.54
N VAL A 12 -3.88 1.84 -12.56
CA VAL A 12 -2.92 1.81 -11.46
C VAL A 12 -3.48 2.52 -10.24
N ASP A 13 -4.17 3.65 -10.43
CA ASP A 13 -4.81 4.39 -9.35
C ASP A 13 -5.89 3.55 -8.66
N VAL A 14 -6.75 2.86 -9.43
CA VAL A 14 -7.78 1.95 -8.88
C VAL A 14 -7.13 0.83 -8.08
N LEU A 15 -6.15 0.11 -8.65
CA LEU A 15 -5.48 -0.98 -7.95
C LEU A 15 -4.76 -0.49 -6.68
N SER A 16 -4.15 0.69 -6.72
CA SER A 16 -3.48 1.28 -5.56
C SER A 16 -4.48 1.64 -4.46
N ALA A 17 -5.67 2.14 -4.83
CA ALA A 17 -6.75 2.41 -3.88
C ALA A 17 -7.26 1.11 -3.23
N ASP A 18 -7.42 0.04 -4.01
CA ASP A 18 -7.84 -1.27 -3.49
C ASP A 18 -6.81 -1.82 -2.49
N ILE A 19 -5.52 -1.81 -2.85
CA ILE A 19 -4.45 -2.27 -1.94
C ILE A 19 -4.39 -1.40 -0.68
N ALA A 20 -4.61 -0.08 -0.78
CA ALA A 20 -4.66 0.81 0.38
C ALA A 20 -5.84 0.49 1.31
N ASN A 21 -6.99 0.14 0.75
CA ASN A 21 -8.16 -0.29 1.51
C ASN A 21 -7.90 -1.63 2.21
N ASP A 22 -7.28 -2.58 1.52
CA ASP A 22 -6.88 -3.87 2.10
C ASP A 22 -5.85 -3.68 3.22
N ALA A 23 -4.87 -2.78 3.04
CA ALA A 23 -3.90 -2.40 4.06
C ALA A 23 -4.59 -1.95 5.36
N LYS A 24 -5.62 -1.11 5.19
CA LYS A 24 -6.40 -0.57 6.30
C LYS A 24 -7.23 -1.66 6.98
N GLY A 25 -7.80 -2.58 6.21
CA GLY A 25 -8.50 -3.74 6.75
C GLY A 25 -7.58 -4.62 7.60
N ILE A 26 -6.40 -4.96 7.08
CA ILE A 26 -5.39 -5.73 7.82
C ILE A 26 -4.98 -5.00 9.11
N ALA A 27 -4.75 -3.69 9.05
CA ALA A 27 -4.39 -2.90 10.23
C ALA A 27 -5.49 -2.96 11.31
N GLN A 28 -6.77 -2.90 10.92
CA GLN A 28 -7.91 -3.02 11.84
C GLN A 28 -8.02 -4.41 12.46
N GLU A 29 -7.82 -5.47 11.67
CA GLU A 29 -7.83 -6.84 12.19
C GLU A 29 -6.70 -7.08 13.20
N LEU A 30 -5.52 -6.52 12.95
CA LEU A 30 -4.37 -6.61 13.86
C LEU A 30 -4.59 -5.79 15.15
N ASP A 31 -5.25 -4.64 15.09
CA ASP A 31 -5.62 -3.87 16.29
C ASP A 31 -6.67 -4.59 17.14
N ASN A 32 -7.64 -5.25 16.50
CA ASN A 32 -8.61 -6.11 17.16
C ASN A 32 -7.93 -7.32 17.81
N LEU A 33 -6.94 -7.93 17.13
CA LEU A 33 -6.13 -9.00 17.70
C LEU A 33 -5.34 -8.50 18.91
N ASP A 34 -4.72 -7.32 18.82
CA ASP A 34 -3.93 -6.76 19.92
C ASP A 34 -4.76 -6.46 21.16
N THR A 35 -5.98 -5.97 20.98
CA THR A 35 -6.94 -5.77 22.07
C THR A 35 -7.30 -7.10 22.75
N GLN A 36 -7.56 -8.16 21.97
CA GLN A 36 -7.85 -9.49 22.52
C GLN A 36 -6.63 -10.07 23.24
N VAL A 37 -5.44 -9.96 22.65
CA VAL A 37 -4.21 -10.48 23.23
C VAL A 37 -3.84 -9.75 24.51
N LYS A 38 -3.99 -8.42 24.59
CA LYS A 38 -3.75 -7.65 25.83
C LYS A 38 -4.53 -8.17 27.04
N SER A 39 -5.73 -8.73 26.83
CA SER A 39 -6.53 -9.31 27.91
C SER A 39 -6.01 -10.67 28.40
N LEU A 40 -5.20 -11.37 27.60
CA LEU A 40 -4.72 -12.74 27.85
C LEU A 40 -3.21 -12.82 28.05
N ILE A 41 -2.44 -11.82 27.61
CA ILE A 41 -0.98 -11.85 27.54
C ILE A 41 -0.31 -11.94 28.92
N GLU A 42 -0.99 -11.48 29.97
CA GLU A 42 -0.52 -11.62 31.35
C GLU A 42 -0.44 -13.09 31.80
N GLN A 43 -1.30 -13.95 31.22
CA GLN A 43 -1.36 -15.39 31.53
C GLN A 43 -0.40 -16.22 30.68
N TRP A 44 0.17 -15.64 29.62
CA TRP A 44 1.11 -16.34 28.74
C TRP A 44 2.48 -16.46 29.41
N ASP A 45 3.21 -17.52 29.06
CA ASP A 45 4.63 -17.64 29.42
C ASP A 45 5.46 -16.53 28.74
N GLY A 46 6.60 -16.16 29.32
CA GLY A 46 7.48 -15.10 28.81
C GLY A 46 7.90 -15.28 27.34
N ALA A 47 8.17 -16.50 26.88
CA ALA A 47 8.54 -16.78 25.50
C ALA A 47 7.38 -16.52 24.52
N ALA A 48 6.15 -16.84 24.90
CA ALA A 48 4.96 -16.56 24.10
C ALA A 48 4.70 -15.05 23.98
N ARG A 49 4.93 -14.27 25.04
CA ARG A 49 4.83 -12.80 25.00
C ARG A 49 5.88 -12.21 24.07
N GLU A 50 7.11 -12.69 24.15
CA GLU A 50 8.21 -12.22 23.32
C GLU A 50 7.96 -12.52 21.82
N ALA A 51 7.51 -13.72 21.50
CA ALA A 51 7.11 -14.11 20.15
C ALA A 51 5.99 -13.23 19.59
N TYR A 52 4.98 -12.92 20.42
CA TYR A 52 3.91 -12.01 20.03
C TYR A 52 4.40 -10.59 19.76
N HIS A 53 5.22 -10.03 20.66
CA HIS A 53 5.80 -8.71 20.44
C HIS A 53 6.70 -8.65 19.21
N GLN A 54 7.40 -9.73 18.88
CA GLN A 54 8.16 -9.84 17.65
C GLN A 54 7.25 -9.81 16.42
N ALA A 55 6.23 -10.66 16.40
CA ALA A 55 5.24 -10.66 15.33
C ALA A 55 4.58 -9.27 15.17
N GLN A 56 4.30 -8.59 16.30
CA GLN A 56 3.74 -7.25 16.34
C GLN A 56 4.60 -6.21 15.64
N ARG A 57 5.90 -6.22 15.91
CA ARG A 57 6.84 -5.35 15.22
C ARG A 57 6.91 -5.68 13.73
N ASP A 58 6.91 -6.96 13.39
CA ASP A 58 7.06 -7.42 12.01
C ASP A 58 5.86 -7.02 11.13
N TRP A 59 4.62 -7.26 11.57
CA TRP A 59 3.46 -6.86 10.78
C TRP A 59 3.31 -5.34 10.68
N ASN A 60 3.66 -4.59 11.75
CA ASN A 60 3.62 -3.13 11.73
C ASN A 60 4.63 -2.57 10.72
N GLY A 61 5.84 -3.13 10.70
CA GLY A 61 6.86 -2.78 9.71
C GLY A 61 6.41 -3.05 8.28
N LYS A 62 5.82 -4.23 8.03
CA LYS A 62 5.30 -4.59 6.69
C LYS A 62 4.16 -3.68 6.24
N LEU A 63 3.25 -3.30 7.13
CA LEU A 63 2.18 -2.36 6.81
C LEU A 63 2.72 -0.96 6.49
N GLN A 64 3.75 -0.50 7.20
CA GLN A 64 4.41 0.76 6.89
C GLN A 64 5.09 0.72 5.51
N GLU A 65 5.82 -0.35 5.22
CA GLU A 65 6.46 -0.56 3.92
C GLU A 65 5.43 -0.59 2.78
N MET A 66 4.31 -1.27 2.97
CA MET A 66 3.24 -1.31 1.97
C MET A 66 2.67 0.09 1.69
N ASN A 67 2.42 0.88 2.74
CA ASN A 67 1.98 2.27 2.58
C ASN A 67 3.02 3.15 1.85
N GLN A 68 4.31 2.94 2.10
CA GLN A 68 5.38 3.65 1.39
C GLN A 68 5.40 3.29 -0.10
N ILE A 69 5.28 2.00 -0.43
CA ILE A 69 5.23 1.53 -1.83
C ILE A 69 4.02 2.12 -2.56
N LEU A 70 2.84 2.12 -1.93
CA LEU A 70 1.63 2.73 -2.50
C LEU A 70 1.81 4.23 -2.77
N GLY A 71 2.47 4.95 -1.87
CA GLY A 71 2.81 6.36 -2.08
C GLY A 71 3.73 6.58 -3.29
N GLN A 72 4.74 5.71 -3.46
CA GLN A 72 5.64 5.76 -4.62
C GLN A 72 4.90 5.45 -5.92
N ILE A 73 4.00 4.46 -5.91
CA ILE A 73 3.17 4.12 -7.08
C ILE A 73 2.29 5.30 -7.47
N SER A 74 1.58 5.90 -6.51
CA SER A 74 0.73 7.07 -6.77
C SER A 74 1.53 8.25 -7.36
N GLN A 75 2.73 8.50 -6.84
CA GLN A 75 3.60 9.55 -7.37
C GLN A 75 4.04 9.26 -8.82
N ALA A 76 4.46 8.03 -9.11
CA ALA A 76 4.86 7.62 -10.45
C ALA A 76 3.69 7.70 -11.44
N THR A 77 2.51 7.25 -11.05
CA THR A 77 1.30 7.32 -11.87
C THR A 77 0.92 8.77 -12.20
N SER A 78 0.99 9.68 -11.22
CA SER A 78 0.73 11.10 -11.43
C SER A 78 1.71 11.72 -12.44
N GLN A 79 3.00 11.39 -12.34
CA GLN A 79 4.02 11.86 -13.29
C GLN A 79 3.73 11.36 -14.71
N ILE A 80 3.36 10.09 -14.86
CA ILE A 80 3.00 9.51 -16.16
C ILE A 80 1.78 10.24 -16.74
N ALA A 81 0.73 10.44 -15.96
CA ALA A 81 -0.48 11.14 -16.40
C ALA A 81 -0.19 12.56 -16.89
N GLN A 82 0.64 13.32 -16.15
CA GLN A 82 1.07 14.67 -16.57
C GLN A 82 1.83 14.64 -17.90
N GLN A 83 2.75 13.68 -18.06
CA GLN A 83 3.56 13.55 -19.27
C GLN A 83 2.72 13.17 -20.50
N TYR A 84 1.65 12.37 -20.31
CA TYR A 84 0.66 12.08 -21.35
C TYR A 84 -0.09 13.34 -21.78
N VAL A 85 -0.60 14.13 -20.85
CA VAL A 85 -1.33 15.38 -21.15
C VAL A 85 -0.44 16.39 -21.87
N GLU A 86 0.81 16.55 -21.42
CA GLU A 86 1.76 17.45 -22.09
C GLU A 86 2.10 16.97 -23.51
N SER A 87 2.29 15.67 -23.71
CA SER A 87 2.60 15.10 -25.02
C SER A 87 1.43 15.24 -25.99
N ASP A 88 0.19 15.05 -25.51
CA ASP A 88 -1.02 15.23 -26.29
C ASP A 88 -1.23 16.70 -26.68
N ALA A 89 -1.10 17.62 -25.73
CA ALA A 89 -1.21 19.07 -25.98
C ALA A 89 -0.17 19.57 -27.00
N ARG A 90 1.07 19.07 -26.94
CA ARG A 90 2.12 19.38 -27.93
C ARG A 90 1.81 18.84 -29.32
N SER A 91 1.11 17.71 -29.41
CA SER A 91 0.71 17.11 -30.68
C SER A 91 -0.50 17.85 -31.27
N ALA A 92 -1.47 18.24 -30.44
CA ALA A 92 -2.62 19.04 -30.84
C ALA A 92 -2.24 20.44 -31.34
N GLY A 93 -1.22 21.08 -30.77
CA GLY A 93 -0.73 22.39 -31.23
C GLY A 93 0.09 22.37 -32.53
N ARG A 94 0.36 21.19 -33.12
CA ARG A 94 1.08 21.04 -34.39
C ARG A 94 0.16 20.83 -35.60
N PHE A 95 -1.14 20.65 -35.37
CA PHE A 95 -2.17 20.57 -36.40
C PHE A 95 -3.02 21.84 -36.40
#